data_AF-A0A2V9H7V4-F1
#
_entry.id   AF-A0A2V9H7V4-F1
#
_cell.length_a   1.000
_cell.length_b   1.000
_cell.length_c   1.000
_cell.angle_alpha   90.00
_cell.angle_beta   90.00
_cell.angle_gamma   90.00
#
_symmetry.space_group_name_H-M   'P 1'
#
loop_
_entity.id
_entity.type
_entity.pdbx_description
1 polymer ?
#
loop_
_entity_poly.entity_id
_entity_poly.type
_entity_poly.pdbx_seq_one_letter_code
_entity_poly.pdbx_strand_id
1 'polypeptide(L)' 'MRTVVKKWGNSASVRIPAAIMEAAHLDLDDAVDVREESGRIVIEPAQRKEYDLTELVKGITRENLHDEAD' A
#
# COMPACT_ATOMS: atom_id res chain seq x y z
N MET A 1 -13.00 -15.15 -1.80
CA MET A 1 -12.46 -15.49 -3.15
C MET A 1 -11.61 -16.74 -3.03
N ARG A 2 -11.68 -17.66 -4.01
CA ARG A 2 -10.71 -18.75 -4.17
C ARG A 2 -9.86 -18.46 -5.41
N THR A 3 -8.54 -18.58 -5.27
CA THR A 3 -7.58 -18.38 -6.36
C THR A 3 -6.51 -19.46 -6.29
N VAL A 4 -5.69 -19.56 -7.34
CA VAL A 4 -4.61 -20.55 -7.46
C VAL A 4 -3.29 -19.81 -7.52
N VAL A 5 -2.31 -20.28 -6.75
CA VAL A 5 -0.93 -19.79 -6.83
C VAL A 5 -0.37 -20.13 -8.22
N LYS A 6 0.13 -19.13 -8.92
CA LYS A 6 0.76 -19.27 -10.24
C LYS A 6 2.22 -18.85 -10.20
N LYS A 7 2.97 -19.16 -11.26
CA LYS A 7 4.33 -18.67 -11.44
C LYS A 7 4.30 -17.37 -12.24
N TRP A 8 4.96 -16.32 -11.76
CA TRP A 8 5.23 -15.09 -12.50
C TRP A 8 6.73 -14.79 -12.42
N GLY A 9 7.41 -14.83 -13.57
CA GLY A 9 8.88 -14.85 -13.59
C GLY A 9 9.42 -16.06 -12.84
N ASN A 10 10.28 -15.83 -11.85
CA ASN A 10 10.86 -16.89 -11.00
C ASN A 10 10.12 -17.10 -9.67
N SER A 11 9.06 -16.34 -9.42
CA SER A 11 8.36 -16.33 -8.13
C SER A 11 6.94 -16.87 -8.23
N ALA A 12 6.42 -17.32 -7.08
CA ALA A 12 5.01 -17.61 -6.91
C ALA A 12 4.20 -16.32 -6.78
N SER A 13 2.98 -16.29 -7.33
CA SER A 13 2.08 -15.14 -7.30
C SER A 13 0.62 -15.55 -7.14
N VAL A 14 -0.16 -14.67 -6.53
CA VAL A 14 -1.62 -14.75 -6.45
C VAL A 14 -2.22 -13.46 -6.99
N ARG A 15 -3.34 -13.56 -7.71
CA ARG A 15 -4.09 -12.36 -8.10
C ARG A 15 -4.91 -11.88 -6.90
N ILE A 16 -4.74 -10.61 -6.55
CA ILE A 16 -5.53 -9.92 -5.53
C ILE A 16 -6.55 -9.03 -6.26
N PRO A 17 -7.87 -9.21 -6.05
CA PRO A 17 -8.89 -8.34 -6.62
C PRO A 17 -8.75 -6.90 -6.14
N ALA A 18 -9.16 -5.95 -6.98
CA ALA A 18 -9.12 -4.52 -6.68
C ALA A 18 -9.80 -4.18 -5.35
N ALA A 19 -10.99 -4.75 -5.07
CA ALA A 19 -11.71 -4.51 -3.82
C ALA A 19 -10.93 -4.96 -2.56
N ILE A 20 -10.05 -5.97 -2.67
CA ILE A 20 -9.19 -6.40 -1.55
C ILE A 20 -7.97 -5.46 -1.41
N MET A 21 -7.39 -5.00 -2.53
CA MET A 21 -6.33 -3.99 -2.53
C MET A 21 -6.81 -2.70 -1.85
N GLU A 22 -8.00 -2.22 -2.23
CA GLU A 22 -8.63 -1.02 -1.67
C GLU A 22 -8.90 -1.17 -0.16
N ALA A 23 -9.49 -2.29 0.25
CA ALA A 23 -9.75 -2.56 1.67
C ALA A 23 -8.47 -2.71 2.51
N ALA A 24 -7.35 -3.08 1.89
CA ALA A 24 -6.03 -3.16 2.53
C ALA A 24 -5.24 -1.84 2.46
N HIS A 25 -5.78 -0.80 1.82
CA HIS A 25 -5.09 0.47 1.56
C HIS A 25 -3.73 0.28 0.86
N LEU A 26 -3.71 -0.59 -0.15
CA LEU A 26 -2.54 -0.84 -0.97
C LEU A 26 -2.79 -0.40 -2.42
N ASP A 27 -1.83 0.34 -2.96
CA ASP A 27 -1.78 0.68 -4.38
C ASP A 27 -0.76 -0.21 -5.11
N LEU A 28 -0.76 -0.13 -6.45
CA LEU A 28 0.30 -0.75 -7.24
C LEU A 28 1.65 -0.10 -6.89
N ASP A 29 2.71 -0.92 -6.87
CA ASP A 29 4.08 -0.52 -6.54
C ASP A 29 4.32 -0.05 -5.09
N ASP A 30 3.31 -0.13 -4.21
CA ASP A 30 3.51 0.06 -2.77
C ASP A 30 4.42 -1.04 -2.19
N ALA A 31 5.32 -0.63 -1.28
CA ALA A 31 6.16 -1.56 -0.54
C ALA A 31 5.34 -2.32 0.50
N VAL A 32 5.48 -3.64 0.51
CA VAL A 32 4.80 -4.54 1.47
C VAL A 32 5.79 -5.46 2.15
N ASP A 33 5.50 -5.76 3.42
CA ASP A 33 6.13 -6.86 4.13
C ASP A 33 5.32 -8.14 3.92
N VAL A 34 6.04 -9.23 3.63
CA VAL A 34 5.46 -10.55 3.43
C VAL A 34 6.07 -11.53 4.41
N ARG A 35 5.24 -12.13 5.26
CA ARG A 35 5.69 -13.06 6.30
C ARG A 35 4.75 -14.24 6.47
N GLU A 36 5.28 -15.31 7.07
CA GLU A 36 4.47 -16.44 7.52
C GLU A 36 3.99 -16.17 8.95
N GLU A 37 2.71 -16.47 9.21
CA GLU A 37 2.13 -16.45 10.54
C GLU A 37 1.09 -17.56 10.71
N SER A 38 1.40 -18.57 11.51
CA SER A 38 0.50 -19.68 11.84
C SER A 38 -0.04 -20.43 10.60
N GLY A 39 0.83 -20.75 9.66
CA GLY A 39 0.53 -21.41 8.40
C GLY A 39 -0.13 -20.51 7.35
N ARG A 40 -0.19 -19.20 7.58
CA ARG A 40 -0.78 -18.21 6.66
C ARG A 40 0.30 -17.27 6.14
N ILE A 41 0.18 -16.87 4.87
CA ILE A 41 0.96 -15.76 4.33
C ILE A 41 0.22 -14.47 4.69
N VAL A 42 0.87 -13.62 5.47
CA VAL A 42 0.40 -12.27 5.80
C VAL A 42 1.16 -11.28 4.93
N ILE A 43 0.41 -10.38 4.30
CA ILE A 43 0.92 -9.28 3.48
C ILE A 43 0.38 -8.00 4.10
N GLU A 44 1.27 -7.08 4.45
CA GLU A 44 0.92 -5.81 5.09
C GLU A 44 1.76 -4.66 4.51
N PRO A 45 1.26 -3.40 4.49
CA PRO A 45 2.05 -2.26 4.05
C PRO A 45 3.32 -2.13 4.90
N ALA A 46 4.50 -2.01 4.24
CA ALA A 46 5.79 -1.91 4.94
C ALA A 46 5.93 -0.62 5.76
N GLN A 47 5.24 0.44 5.32
CA GLN A 47 5.02 1.64 6.11
C GLN A 47 3.55 1.98 6.05
N ARG A 48 2.91 2.09 7.22
CA ARG A 48 1.65 2.82 7.29
C ARG A 48 1.96 4.29 7.03
N LYS A 49 1.30 4.85 6.02
CA LYS A 49 1.24 6.30 5.79
C LYS A 49 0.39 6.94 6.90
N GLU A 50 0.93 6.96 8.12
CA GLU A 50 0.37 7.73 9.22
C GLU A 50 0.89 9.15 9.09
N TYR A 51 0.00 10.04 8.65
CA TYR A 51 0.28 11.46 8.61
C TYR A 51 -0.28 12.11 9.85
N ASP A 52 0.56 12.88 10.54
CA ASP A 52 0.08 13.83 11.53
C ASP A 52 -0.31 15.12 10.81
N LEU A 53 -1.59 15.49 10.89
CA LEU A 53 -2.11 16.70 10.22
C LEU A 53 -1.39 17.97 10.72
N THR A 54 -1.04 18.03 12.00
CA THR A 54 -0.35 19.19 12.58
C THR A 54 1.04 19.31 11.96
N GLU A 55 1.77 18.20 11.80
CA GLU A 55 3.08 18.19 11.14
C GLU A 55 2.97 18.53 9.65
N LEU A 56 1.95 18.02 8.95
CA LEU A 56 1.70 18.39 7.56
C LEU A 56 1.44 19.89 7.39
N VAL A 57 0.57 20.47 8.21
CA VAL A 57 0.24 21.91 8.16
C VAL A 57 1.45 22.77 8.54
N LYS A 58 2.25 22.35 9.53
CA LYS A 58 3.51 23.03 9.89
C LYS A 58 4.53 23.03 8.74
N GLY A 59 4.50 22.03 7.86
CA GLY A 59 5.39 21.93 6.69
C GLY A 59 5.04 22.87 5.53
N ILE A 60 3.91 23.58 5.60
CA ILE A 60 3.51 24.55 4.56
C ILE A 60 4.35 25.82 4.70
N THR A 61 5.01 26.21 3.61
CA THR A 61 5.81 27.44 3.51
C THR A 61 5.31 28.29 2.35
N ARG A 62 5.77 29.55 2.25
CA ARG A 62 5.39 30.41 1.13
C ARG A 62 5.93 29.90 -0.22
N GLU A 63 7.02 29.16 -0.19
CA GLU A 63 7.70 28.63 -1.38
C GLU A 63 7.06 27.35 -1.92
N ASN A 64 6.34 26.58 -1.08
CA ASN A 64 5.66 25.34 -1.48
C ASN A 64 4.13 25.46 -1.53
N LEU A 65 3.59 26.67 -1.30
CA LEU A 65 2.16 26.93 -1.38
C LEU A 65 1.72 26.91 -2.85
N HIS A 66 0.89 25.93 -3.21
CA HIS A 66 0.29 25.85 -4.53
C HIS A 66 -0.91 26.81 -4.65
N ASP A 67 -1.10 27.40 -5.83
CA ASP A 67 -2.32 28.13 -6.18
C ASP A 67 -3.49 27.16 -6.40
N GLU A 68 -4.71 27.70 -6.42
CA GLU A 68 -5.92 26.94 -6.78
C GLU A 68 -5.79 26.35 -8.19
N ALA A 69 -6.20 25.09 -8.36
CA ALA A 69 -6.18 24.37 -9.62
C ALA A 69 -7.59 23.90 -10.01
N ASP A 70 -7.92 24.03 -11.30
CA ASP A 70 -9.18 23.60 -11.93
C ASP A 70 -9.24 22.10 -12.23
#